data_AF-A0A258BV85-F1
#
_entry.id   AF-A0A258BV85-F1
#
_cell.length_a   1.000
_cell.length_b   1.000
_cell.length_c   1.000
_cell.angle_alpha   90.00
_cell.angle_beta   90.00
_cell.angle_gamma   90.00
#
_symmetry.space_group_name_H-M   'P 1'
#
loop_
_entity.id
_entity.type
_entity.pdbx_description
1 polymer ?
#
loop_
_entity_poly.entity_id
_entity_poly.type
_entity_poly.pdbx_seq_one_letter_code
_entity_poly.pdbx_strand_id
1 'polypeptide(L)'
;MLLLGLMFASPTSQADTLRCGTQLVSTGDRTFEVERKCGAPNQRDLVGYTLGPHARQEMIIEEWLYGPTNGKLSILTFEGNRLIRIESRRDR
;
A
#
# COMPACT_ATOMS: atom_id res chain seq x y z
N MET A 1 -35.42 -35.22 -7.26
CA MET A 1 -34.53 -34.88 -6.13
C MET A 1 -33.63 -33.74 -6.58
N LEU A 2 -33.63 -32.62 -5.85
CA LEU A 2 -32.98 -31.35 -6.20
C LEU A 2 -31.47 -31.51 -6.49
N LEU A 3 -30.99 -30.94 -7.60
CA LEU A 3 -29.56 -30.70 -7.85
C LEU A 3 -29.14 -29.45 -7.06
N LEU A 4 -28.30 -29.67 -6.05
CA LEU A 4 -27.71 -28.65 -5.20
C LEU A 4 -26.62 -27.89 -5.98
N GLY A 5 -26.89 -26.64 -6.37
CA GLY A 5 -25.92 -25.77 -7.04
C GLY A 5 -24.82 -25.33 -6.07
N LEU A 6 -23.57 -25.74 -6.33
CA LEU A 6 -22.39 -25.25 -5.63
C LEU A 6 -22.11 -23.80 -6.07
N MET A 7 -22.40 -22.82 -5.21
CA MET A 7 -21.92 -21.45 -5.39
C MET A 7 -20.49 -21.34 -4.88
N PHE A 8 -19.53 -21.28 -5.81
CA PHE A 8 -18.14 -20.93 -5.51
C PHE A 8 -18.05 -19.45 -5.13
N ALA A 9 -17.97 -19.16 -3.84
CA ALA A 9 -17.57 -17.84 -3.35
C ALA A 9 -16.08 -17.65 -3.66
N SER A 10 -15.76 -16.79 -4.63
CA SER A 10 -14.37 -16.43 -4.93
C SER A 10 -13.84 -15.47 -3.86
N PRO A 11 -12.61 -15.64 -3.36
CA PRO A 11 -12.02 -14.71 -2.41
C PRO A 11 -11.80 -13.35 -3.09
N THR A 12 -12.45 -12.30 -2.58
CA THR A 12 -12.19 -10.92 -3.01
C THR A 12 -10.90 -10.44 -2.36
N SER A 13 -9.81 -10.42 -3.11
CA SER A 13 -8.57 -9.76 -2.68
C SER A 13 -8.81 -8.24 -2.68
N GLN A 14 -8.85 -7.63 -1.49
CA GLN A 14 -9.00 -6.19 -1.34
C GLN A 14 -7.62 -5.53 -1.49
N ALA A 15 -7.42 -4.81 -2.60
CA ALA A 15 -6.26 -3.95 -2.77
C ALA A 15 -6.62 -2.54 -2.29
N ASP A 16 -5.88 -2.02 -1.32
CA ASP A 16 -6.02 -0.62 -0.93
C ASP A 16 -5.52 0.28 -2.06
N THR A 17 -6.21 1.41 -2.28
CA THR A 17 -5.86 2.36 -3.33
C THR A 17 -5.74 3.79 -2.79
N LEU A 18 -4.80 4.55 -3.34
CA LEU A 18 -4.68 5.99 -3.14
C LEU A 18 -4.73 6.71 -4.49
N ARG A 19 -5.46 7.82 -4.53
CA ARG A 19 -5.51 8.71 -5.70
C ARG A 19 -4.51 9.84 -5.57
N CYS A 20 -3.66 9.97 -6.57
CA CYS A 20 -2.69 11.05 -6.73
C CYS A 20 -3.01 11.81 -8.02
N GLY A 21 -3.76 12.90 -7.89
CA GLY A 21 -4.33 13.61 -9.05
C GLY A 21 -5.25 12.71 -9.87
N THR A 22 -4.89 12.47 -11.13
CA THR A 22 -5.63 11.56 -12.04
C THR A 22 -5.16 10.11 -11.97
N GLN A 23 -4.04 9.83 -11.30
CA GLN A 23 -3.44 8.51 -11.22
C GLN A 23 -3.85 7.78 -9.93
N LEU A 24 -3.81 6.46 -9.98
CA LEU A 24 -4.07 5.58 -8.84
C LEU A 24 -2.81 4.76 -8.54
N VAL A 25 -2.50 4.69 -7.25
CA VAL A 25 -1.56 3.72 -6.68
C VAL A 25 -2.33 2.67 -5.90
N SER A 26 -1.83 1.45 -5.89
CA SER A 26 -2.42 0.32 -5.18
C SER A 26 -1.37 -0.47 -4.44
N THR A 27 -1.77 -1.22 -3.41
CA THR A 27 -0.89 -2.24 -2.83
C THR A 27 -0.32 -3.15 -3.94
N GLY A 28 0.96 -3.47 -3.82
CA GLY A 28 1.73 -4.15 -4.85
C GLY A 28 2.54 -3.23 -5.77
N ASP A 29 2.20 -1.94 -5.89
CA ASP A 29 3.01 -1.00 -6.68
C ASP A 29 4.43 -0.88 -6.12
N ARG A 30 5.41 -0.64 -6.99
CA ARG A 30 6.80 -0.42 -6.57
C ARG A 30 7.02 1.04 -6.15
N THR A 31 7.98 1.28 -5.26
CA THR A 31 8.36 2.64 -4.80
C THR A 31 8.52 3.63 -5.94
N PHE A 32 9.23 3.26 -7.02
CA PHE A 32 9.40 4.14 -8.20
C PHE A 32 8.09 4.43 -8.94
N GLU A 33 7.14 3.50 -8.94
CA GLU A 33 5.84 3.68 -9.59
C GLU A 33 5.00 4.65 -8.79
N VAL A 34 5.02 4.51 -7.46
CA VAL A 34 4.37 5.44 -6.54
C VAL A 34 4.96 6.83 -6.69
N GLU A 35 6.28 6.98 -6.65
CA GLU A 35 6.94 8.28 -6.80
C GLU A 35 6.64 8.93 -8.16
N ARG A 36 6.62 8.15 -9.24
CA ARG A 36 6.23 8.66 -10.57
C ARG A 36 4.78 9.12 -10.62
N LYS A 37 3.87 8.43 -9.92
CA LYS A 37 2.43 8.71 -9.93
C LYS A 37 2.01 9.83 -8.97
N CYS A 38 2.70 9.92 -7.83
CA CYS A 38 2.34 10.81 -6.73
C CYS A 38 3.32 11.97 -6.51
N GLY A 39 4.48 11.93 -7.18
CA GLY A 39 5.61 12.80 -6.88
C GLY A 39 6.39 12.32 -5.65
N ALA A 40 7.40 13.10 -5.29
CA ALA A 40 8.16 12.87 -4.06
C ALA A 40 7.25 13.02 -2.83
N PRO A 41 7.38 12.12 -1.83
CA PRO A 41 6.65 12.26 -0.58
C PRO A 41 7.17 13.44 0.24
N ASN A 42 6.35 13.91 1.18
CA ASN A 42 6.74 14.92 2.15
C ASN A 42 7.84 14.42 3.10
N GLN A 43 7.79 13.13 3.46
CA GLN A 43 8.77 12.49 4.35
C GLN A 43 8.91 11.00 3.99
N ARG A 44 10.12 10.46 4.20
CA ARG A 44 10.44 9.03 4.10
C ARG A 44 11.14 8.61 5.38
N ASP A 45 10.54 7.69 6.10
CA ASP A 45 11.06 7.19 7.37
C ASP A 45 11.41 5.71 7.25
N LEU A 46 12.64 5.36 7.63
CA LEU A 46 13.03 3.98 7.87
C LEU A 46 12.44 3.56 9.22
N VAL A 47 11.38 2.75 9.20
CA VAL A 47 10.65 2.38 10.42
C VAL A 47 11.00 1.00 10.95
N GLY A 48 11.72 0.19 10.17
CA GLY A 48 12.20 -1.11 10.63
C GLY A 48 12.72 -2.02 9.54
N TYR A 49 12.77 -3.31 9.86
CA TYR A 49 13.22 -4.38 8.99
C TYR A 49 12.32 -5.60 9.17
N THR A 50 12.19 -6.41 8.13
CA THR A 50 11.51 -7.70 8.18
C THR A 50 12.31 -8.76 7.44
N LEU A 51 12.00 -10.02 7.68
CA LEU A 51 12.57 -11.14 6.94
C LEU A 51 11.73 -11.41 5.70
N GLY A 52 12.38 -11.54 4.55
CA GLY A 52 11.70 -11.91 3.32
C GLY A 52 11.09 -13.32 3.35
N PRO A 53 10.36 -13.73 2.30
CA PRO A 53 9.56 -14.95 2.29
C PRO A 53 10.31 -16.25 2.63
N HIS A 54 11.63 -16.26 2.44
CA HIS A 54 12.52 -17.40 2.73
C HIS A 54 13.46 -17.16 3.91
N ALA A 55 13.25 -16.08 4.68
CA ALA A 55 14.09 -15.63 5.79
C ALA A 55 15.60 -15.48 5.46
N ARG A 56 15.95 -15.43 4.17
CA ARG A 56 17.34 -15.33 3.70
C ARG A 56 17.83 -13.90 3.52
N GLN A 57 16.92 -12.93 3.53
CA GLN A 57 17.24 -11.54 3.29
C GLN A 57 16.38 -10.66 4.19
N GLU A 58 17.04 -9.73 4.87
CA GLU A 58 16.38 -8.62 5.55
C GLU A 58 15.92 -7.60 4.52
N MET A 59 14.66 -7.18 4.64
CA MET A 59 14.07 -6.13 3.84
C MET A 59 13.73 -4.96 4.73
N ILE A 60 14.07 -3.78 4.27
CA ILE A 60 13.74 -2.52 4.91
C ILE A 60 12.23 -2.33 4.91
N ILE A 61 11.69 -1.79 6.00
CA ILE A 61 10.34 -1.22 6.04
C ILE A 61 10.47 0.30 6.05
N GLU A 62 9.91 0.95 5.04
CA GLU A 62 9.83 2.42 4.98
C GLU A 62 8.38 2.88 5.09
N GLU A 63 8.16 4.05 5.66
CA GLU A 63 6.91 4.78 5.58
C GLU A 63 7.10 6.08 4.81
N TRP A 64 6.25 6.31 3.82
CA TRP A 64 6.23 7.54 3.04
C TRP A 64 4.97 8.33 3.37
N LEU A 65 5.13 9.61 3.69
CA LEU A 65 4.06 10.51 4.08
C LEU A 65 3.69 11.43 2.91
N TYR A 66 2.39 11.54 2.61
CA TYR A 66 1.82 12.46 1.65
C TYR A 66 0.75 13.34 2.30
N GLY A 67 0.84 14.65 2.12
CA GLY A 67 -0.05 15.64 2.71
C GLY A 67 0.49 16.24 4.02
N PRO A 68 -0.36 16.80 4.89
CA PRO A 68 -1.82 16.75 4.82
C PRO A 68 -2.41 17.63 3.71
N THR A 69 -3.34 17.08 2.93
CA THR A 69 -4.10 17.81 1.92
C THR A 69 -5.57 17.78 2.32
N ASN A 70 -6.19 18.96 2.52
CA ASN A 70 -7.55 19.08 3.07
C ASN A 70 -7.73 18.30 4.39
N GLY A 71 -6.75 18.41 5.29
CA GLY A 71 -6.76 17.73 6.59
C GLY A 71 -6.55 16.21 6.53
N LYS A 72 -6.23 15.63 5.36
CA LYS A 72 -5.96 14.20 5.20
C LYS A 72 -4.45 13.96 4.99
N LEU A 73 -3.84 13.19 5.89
CA LEU A 73 -2.51 12.61 5.75
C LEU A 73 -2.63 11.19 5.21
N SER A 74 -1.81 10.82 4.23
CA SER A 74 -1.69 9.46 3.71
C SER A 74 -0.32 8.88 4.06
N ILE A 75 -0.32 7.68 4.62
CA ILE A 75 0.86 6.95 5.08
C ILE A 75 0.97 5.69 4.25
N LEU A 76 2.04 5.56 3.47
CA LEU A 76 2.29 4.42 2.60
C LEU A 76 3.44 3.61 3.19
N THR A 77 3.19 2.36 3.57
CA THR A 77 4.22 1.47 4.10
C THR A 77 4.76 0.57 3.00
N PHE A 78 6.07 0.59 2.82
CA PHE A 78 6.80 -0.23 1.87
C PHE A 78 7.58 -1.31 2.59
N GLU A 79 7.60 -2.49 1.99
CA GLU A 79 8.50 -3.57 2.36
C GLU A 79 9.46 -3.83 1.20
N GLY A 80 10.76 -3.62 1.45
CA GLY A 80 11.77 -3.51 0.41
C GLY A 80 11.40 -2.40 -0.58
N ASN A 81 10.94 -2.78 -1.76
CA ASN A 81 10.55 -1.84 -2.80
C ASN A 81 9.05 -1.88 -3.12
N ARG A 82 8.22 -2.59 -2.35
CA ARG A 82 6.81 -2.87 -2.68
C ARG A 82 5.88 -2.25 -1.65
N LEU A 83 4.84 -1.56 -2.13
CA LEU A 83 3.80 -0.97 -1.31
C LEU A 83 2.93 -2.09 -0.72
N ILE A 84 2.93 -2.22 0.61
CA ILE A 84 2.17 -3.28 1.28
C ILE A 84 0.91 -2.74 1.98
N ARG A 85 0.88 -1.46 2.34
CA ARG A 85 -0.22 -0.87 3.11
C ARG A 85 -0.39 0.61 2.80
N ILE A 86 -1.64 1.04 2.72
CA ILE A 86 -2.02 2.44 2.54
C ILE A 86 -2.95 2.84 3.68
N GLU A 87 -2.52 3.75 4.53
CA GLU A 87 -3.34 4.32 5.58
C GLU A 87 -3.69 5.78 5.29
N SER A 88 -4.83 6.21 5.83
CA SER A 88 -5.26 7.61 5.78
C SER A 88 -5.67 8.07 7.15
N ARG A 89 -5.04 9.13 7.65
CA ARG A 89 -5.39 9.80 8.90
C ARG A 89 -5.98 11.17 8.58
N ARG A 90 -6.94 11.61 9.39
CA ARG A 90 -7.43 12.99 9.37
C ARG A 90 -7.31 13.56 10.77
N ASP A 91 -6.82 14.78 10.89
CA ASP A 91 -6.98 15.53 12.13
C ASP A 91 -8.48 15.77 12.34
N ARG A 92 -8.94 15.47 13.57
CA ARG A 92 -10.32 15.69 13.99
C ARG A 92 -10.50 17.09 14.55
#